data_AF-A0AA38I4B1-F1
#
_entry.id   AF-A0AA38I4B1-F1
#
_cell.length_a   1.000
_cell.length_b   1.000
_cell.length_c   1.000
_cell.angle_alpha   90.00
_cell.angle_beta   90.00
_cell.angle_gamma   90.00
#
_symmetry.space_group_name_H-M   'P 1'
#
loop_
_entity.id
_entity.type
_entity.pdbx_description
1 polymer ?
#
loop_
_entity_poly.entity_id
_entity_poly.type
_entity_poly.pdbx_seq_one_letter_code
_entity_poly.pdbx_strand_id
1 'polypeptide(L)'
;MHLFSCCLFVAVILGVQSLTDEDRVRLPEIREECLNKAGLAHKVIPTIQEEQIYSLCFAKKIGLISESGNILTDKVKAKVKKTIKDDHKVSEILKKCAVQKDTPEATGFHLMECLSTEAP
;
A
#
# COMPACT_ATOMS: atom_id res chain seq x y z
N MET A 1 -46.60 -29.61 -5.80
CA MET A 1 -45.41 -29.79 -6.65
C MET A 1 -44.98 -28.44 -7.24
N HIS A 2 -44.38 -27.56 -6.45
CA HIS A 2 -43.70 -26.33 -6.93
C HIS A 2 -42.69 -25.89 -5.86
N LEU A 3 -41.70 -26.75 -5.57
CA LEU A 3 -40.70 -26.47 -4.53
C LEU A 3 -39.24 -26.65 -5.01
N PHE A 4 -39.00 -26.67 -6.33
CA PHE A 4 -37.68 -26.97 -6.89
C PHE A 4 -37.32 -26.06 -8.09
N SER A 5 -37.52 -24.74 -7.98
CA SER A 5 -37.25 -23.84 -9.12
C SER A 5 -36.69 -22.46 -8.78
N CYS A 6 -35.92 -22.30 -7.68
CA CYS A 6 -35.25 -21.01 -7.38
C CYS A 6 -33.81 -21.13 -6.84
N CYS A 7 -33.17 -22.31 -6.86
CA CYS A 7 -31.83 -22.48 -6.27
C CYS A 7 -30.65 -22.33 -7.25
N LEU A 8 -30.88 -21.95 -8.51
CA LEU A 8 -29.83 -21.99 -9.55
C LEU A 8 -29.36 -20.63 -10.08
N PHE A 9 -29.81 -19.50 -9.52
CA PHE A 9 -29.49 -18.16 -10.04
C PHE A 9 -28.82 -17.19 -9.04
N VAL A 10 -28.20 -17.68 -7.96
CA VAL A 10 -27.42 -16.83 -7.04
C VAL A 10 -26.00 -17.37 -6.86
N ALA A 11 -25.31 -17.61 -7.96
CA ALA A 11 -23.90 -18.00 -7.95
C ALA A 11 -23.11 -17.27 -9.03
N VAL A 12 -23.35 -15.97 -9.23
CA VAL A 12 -22.64 -15.20 -10.25
C VAL A 12 -22.35 -13.80 -9.71
N ILE A 13 -21.05 -13.48 -9.63
CA ILE A 13 -20.35 -12.18 -9.48
C ILE A 13 -20.58 -11.49 -8.11
N LEU A 14 -19.56 -11.27 -7.27
CA LEU A 14 -18.53 -10.24 -7.44
C LEU A 14 -17.18 -10.69 -6.85
N GLY A 15 -16.30 -11.21 -7.70
CA GLY A 15 -14.89 -11.44 -7.38
C GLY A 15 -14.03 -10.18 -7.48
N VAL A 16 -14.43 -9.07 -6.84
CA VAL A 16 -13.60 -7.86 -6.70
C VAL A 16 -13.59 -7.42 -5.24
N GLN A 17 -12.71 -8.02 -4.45
CA GLN A 17 -12.26 -7.45 -3.17
C GLN A 17 -10.73 -7.47 -3.14
N SER A 18 -10.09 -6.63 -3.98
CA SER A 18 -8.62 -6.45 -3.96
C SER A 18 -8.14 -5.46 -2.87
N LEU A 19 -9.07 -4.79 -2.18
CA LEU A 19 -8.88 -4.21 -0.84
C LEU A 19 -9.90 -4.90 0.08
N THR A 20 -9.46 -5.42 1.22
CA THR A 20 -10.39 -5.83 2.27
C THR A 20 -11.19 -4.60 2.74
N ASP A 21 -12.46 -4.76 3.12
CA ASP A 21 -13.29 -3.63 3.56
C ASP A 21 -12.67 -2.86 4.74
N GLU A 22 -11.89 -3.56 5.57
CA GLU A 22 -11.07 -2.99 6.66
C GLU A 22 -9.97 -2.02 6.16
N ASP A 23 -9.32 -2.32 5.02
CA ASP A 23 -8.31 -1.45 4.41
C ASP A 23 -8.96 -0.14 3.91
N ARG A 24 -10.21 -0.19 3.42
CA ARG A 24 -10.90 1.01 2.88
C ARG A 24 -11.27 2.02 3.95
N VAL A 25 -11.59 1.55 5.16
CA VAL A 25 -11.97 2.42 6.29
C VAL A 25 -10.74 3.07 6.92
N ARG A 26 -9.62 2.33 7.00
CA ARG A 26 -8.45 2.78 7.75
C ARG A 26 -7.49 3.68 6.98
N LEU A 27 -7.44 3.57 5.64
CA LEU A 27 -6.53 4.36 4.81
C LEU A 27 -6.74 5.88 4.88
N PRO A 28 -7.99 6.41 4.92
CA PRO A 28 -8.23 7.84 5.12
C PRO A 28 -7.68 8.35 6.46
N GLU A 29 -7.90 7.62 7.56
CA GLU A 29 -7.41 7.98 8.89
C GLU A 29 -5.86 7.97 8.94
N ILE A 30 -5.24 6.93 8.37
CA ILE A 30 -3.78 6.83 8.24
C ILE A 30 -3.24 8.04 7.46
N ARG A 31 -3.91 8.40 6.36
CA ARG A 31 -3.50 9.55 5.53
C ARG A 31 -3.57 10.84 6.34
N GLU A 32 -4.68 11.10 7.01
CA GLU A 32 -4.86 12.31 7.82
C GLU A 32 -3.80 12.41 8.91
N GLU A 33 -3.57 11.32 9.66
CA GLU A 33 -2.56 11.29 10.71
C GLU A 33 -1.16 11.58 10.16
N CYS A 34 -0.80 11.00 9.01
CA CYS A 34 0.50 11.21 8.40
C CYS A 34 0.66 12.60 7.78
N LEU A 35 -0.42 13.19 7.24
CA LEU A 35 -0.41 14.59 6.78
C LEU A 35 -0.19 15.54 7.97
N ASN A 36 -0.86 15.31 9.09
CA ASN A 36 -0.66 16.09 10.32
C ASN A 36 0.78 15.96 10.82
N LYS A 37 1.31 14.73 10.89
CA LYS A 37 2.70 14.47 11.32
C LYS A 37 3.73 15.15 10.43
N ALA A 38 3.49 15.22 9.12
CA ALA A 38 4.37 15.87 8.16
C ALA A 38 4.17 17.39 8.07
N GLY A 39 3.20 17.98 8.78
CA GLY A 39 2.87 19.40 8.65
C GLY A 39 2.18 19.76 7.31
N LEU A 40 1.59 18.78 6.63
CA LEU A 40 1.00 18.91 5.30
C LEU A 40 -0.53 19.10 5.30
N ALA A 41 -1.21 19.02 6.45
CA ALA A 41 -2.67 19.05 6.54
C ALA A 41 -3.33 20.28 5.88
N HIS A 42 -2.62 21.42 5.82
CA HIS A 42 -3.10 22.65 5.21
C HIS A 42 -2.13 23.21 4.15
N LYS A 43 -1.18 22.40 3.68
CA LYS A 43 -0.11 22.82 2.77
C LYS A 43 -0.34 22.29 1.36
N VAL A 44 -0.20 23.16 0.35
CA VAL A 44 -0.41 22.79 -1.07
C VAL A 44 0.88 22.27 -1.71
N ILE A 45 2.04 22.84 -1.36
CA ILE A 45 3.33 22.47 -1.94
C ILE A 45 4.22 21.92 -0.81
N PRO A 46 4.45 20.61 -0.76
CA PRO A 46 5.34 20.01 0.22
C PRO A 46 6.82 20.25 -0.16
N THR A 47 7.67 20.29 0.84
CA THR A 47 9.13 20.16 0.68
C THR A 47 9.50 18.69 0.62
N ILE A 48 10.69 18.37 0.08
CA ILE A 48 11.21 17.00 0.03
C ILE A 48 11.18 16.36 1.44
N GLN A 49 11.58 17.10 2.47
CA GLN A 49 11.61 16.57 3.83
C GLN A 49 10.20 16.21 4.33
N GLU A 50 9.19 17.04 4.08
CA GLU A 50 7.81 16.77 4.48
C GLU A 50 7.23 15.56 3.72
N GLU A 51 7.53 15.42 2.42
CA GLU A 51 7.12 14.25 1.65
C GLU A 51 7.76 12.96 2.18
N GLN A 52 9.02 13.02 2.60
CA GLN A 52 9.72 11.88 3.18
C GLN A 52 9.13 11.50 4.56
N ILE A 53 8.80 12.48 5.40
CA ILE A 53 8.13 12.25 6.69
C ILE A 53 6.76 11.60 6.47
N TYR A 54 5.98 12.14 5.53
CA TYR A 54 4.68 11.59 5.16
C TYR A 54 4.81 10.13 4.67
N SER A 55 5.72 9.89 3.74
CA SER A 55 5.93 8.57 3.12
C SER A 55 6.37 7.52 4.14
N LEU A 56 7.32 7.86 5.02
CA LEU A 56 7.73 6.97 6.10
C LEU A 56 6.58 6.68 7.07
N CYS A 57 5.83 7.70 7.49
CA CYS A 57 4.67 7.52 8.35
C CYS A 57 3.66 6.56 7.72
N PHE A 58 3.33 6.80 6.45
CA PHE A 58 2.35 6.00 5.74
C PHE A 58 2.84 4.56 5.60
N ALA A 59 4.06 4.35 5.10
CA ALA A 59 4.66 3.03 4.90
C ALA A 59 4.73 2.19 6.18
N LYS A 60 5.01 2.82 7.34
CA LYS A 60 4.93 2.16 8.65
C LYS A 60 3.52 1.70 8.99
N LYS A 61 2.53 2.60 8.85
CA LYS A 61 1.13 2.31 9.22
C LYS A 61 0.47 1.25 8.34
N ILE A 62 0.86 1.18 7.07
CA ILE A 62 0.40 0.12 6.17
C ILE A 62 1.28 -1.16 6.24
N GLY A 63 2.26 -1.20 7.15
CA GLY A 63 3.04 -2.39 7.49
C GLY A 63 4.08 -2.80 6.45
N LEU A 64 4.59 -1.86 5.65
CA LEU A 64 5.67 -2.10 4.68
C LEU A 64 7.06 -1.83 5.26
N ILE A 65 7.15 -0.97 6.26
CA ILE A 65 8.38 -0.61 6.97
C ILE A 65 8.17 -0.84 8.47
N SER A 66 9.18 -1.39 9.15
CA SER A 66 9.16 -1.60 10.60
C SER A 66 9.23 -0.27 11.36
N GLU A 67 8.97 -0.29 12.67
CA GLU A 67 9.16 0.90 13.49
C GLU A 67 10.61 1.40 13.53
N SER A 68 11.59 0.52 13.32
CA SER A 68 13.01 0.89 13.20
C SER A 68 13.40 1.44 11.83
N GLY A 69 12.49 1.50 10.85
CA GLY A 69 12.79 2.01 9.52
C GLY A 69 13.31 0.97 8.52
N ASN A 70 13.22 -0.32 8.83
CA ASN A 70 13.66 -1.40 7.94
C ASN A 70 12.52 -1.85 7.03
N ILE A 71 12.81 -2.07 5.75
CA ILE A 71 11.83 -2.60 4.81
C ILE A 71 11.44 -4.03 5.18
N LEU A 72 10.13 -4.30 5.26
CA LEU A 72 9.56 -5.62 5.47
C LEU A 72 9.30 -6.28 4.10
N THR A 73 10.35 -6.80 3.46
CA THR A 73 10.31 -7.28 2.07
C THR A 73 9.19 -8.27 1.79
N ASP A 74 8.87 -9.17 2.71
CA ASP A 74 7.75 -10.12 2.54
C ASP A 74 6.40 -9.43 2.50
N LYS A 75 6.21 -8.36 3.28
CA LYS A 75 4.99 -7.54 3.27
C LYS A 75 4.89 -6.73 1.99
N VAL A 76 6.00 -6.17 1.52
CA VAL A 76 6.06 -5.50 0.21
C VAL A 76 5.70 -6.48 -0.92
N LYS A 77 6.28 -7.68 -0.91
CA LYS A 77 5.97 -8.75 -1.89
C LYS A 77 4.49 -9.09 -1.88
N ALA A 78 3.91 -9.30 -0.70
CA ALA A 78 2.50 -9.59 -0.55
C ALA A 78 1.62 -8.44 -1.10
N LYS A 79 2.00 -7.18 -0.85
CA LYS A 79 1.29 -5.99 -1.37
C LYS A 79 1.36 -5.91 -2.89
N VAL A 80 2.54 -6.05 -3.49
CA VAL A 80 2.71 -6.04 -4.96
C VAL A 80 1.91 -7.18 -5.60
N LYS A 81 1.89 -8.36 -4.99
CA LYS A 81 1.09 -9.51 -5.45
C LYS A 81 -0.42 -9.31 -5.44
N LYS A 82 -0.93 -8.31 -4.69
CA LYS A 82 -2.35 -7.96 -4.76
C LYS A 82 -2.70 -7.43 -6.15
N THR A 83 -1.80 -6.68 -6.78
CA THR A 83 -1.99 -6.05 -8.10
C THR A 83 -1.34 -6.85 -9.23
N ILE A 84 -0.08 -7.26 -9.08
CA ILE A 84 0.71 -7.94 -10.12
C ILE A 84 0.77 -9.44 -9.84
N LYS A 85 0.29 -10.28 -10.77
CA LYS A 85 0.25 -11.75 -10.60
C LYS A 85 1.48 -12.47 -11.17
N ASP A 86 2.22 -11.82 -12.05
CA ASP A 86 3.45 -12.37 -12.63
C ASP A 86 4.58 -12.35 -11.59
N ASP A 87 5.04 -13.54 -11.18
CA ASP A 87 6.07 -13.70 -10.17
C ASP A 87 7.45 -13.18 -10.60
N HIS A 88 7.77 -13.21 -11.90
CA HIS A 88 9.00 -12.62 -12.42
C HIS A 88 8.95 -11.11 -12.26
N LYS A 89 7.84 -10.48 -12.68
CA LYS A 89 7.64 -9.04 -12.54
C LYS A 89 7.62 -8.61 -11.08
N VAL A 90 6.98 -9.38 -10.19
CA VAL A 90 7.04 -9.13 -8.73
C VAL A 90 8.47 -9.15 -8.22
N SER A 91 9.29 -10.10 -8.67
CA SER A 91 10.71 -10.17 -8.27
C SER A 91 11.50 -8.97 -8.76
N GLU A 92 11.28 -8.52 -10.00
CA GLU A 92 11.93 -7.32 -10.55
C GLU A 92 11.56 -6.06 -9.78
N ILE A 93 10.26 -5.88 -9.47
CA ILE A 93 9.77 -4.75 -8.67
C ILE A 93 10.40 -4.75 -7.28
N LEU A 94 10.48 -5.91 -6.62
CA LEU A 94 11.12 -5.99 -5.29
C LEU A 94 12.60 -5.63 -5.34
N LYS A 95 13.34 -6.13 -6.34
CA LYS A 95 14.76 -5.78 -6.52
C LYS A 95 14.94 -4.28 -6.73
N LYS A 96 14.01 -3.63 -7.45
CA LYS A 96 14.08 -2.20 -7.78
C LYS A 96 13.64 -1.31 -6.62
N CYS A 97 12.55 -1.65 -5.94
CA CYS A 97 11.88 -0.76 -4.99
C CYS A 97 12.20 -1.05 -3.52
N ALA A 98 12.50 -2.30 -3.14
CA ALA A 98 12.79 -2.66 -1.75
C ALA A 98 14.26 -2.38 -1.38
N VAL A 99 14.70 -1.14 -1.61
CA VAL A 99 16.09 -0.70 -1.40
C VAL A 99 16.18 0.19 -0.16
N GLN A 100 16.91 -0.26 0.85
CA GLN A 100 17.23 0.53 2.03
C GLN A 100 18.09 1.75 1.64
N LYS A 101 17.75 2.93 2.16
CA LYS A 101 18.51 4.17 1.96
C LYS A 101 19.21 4.58 3.25
N ASP A 102 19.98 5.65 3.17
CA ASP A 102 20.80 6.17 4.28
C ASP A 102 19.97 6.56 5.50
N THR A 103 18.72 6.97 5.31
CA THR A 103 17.78 7.28 6.39
C THR A 103 16.45 6.54 6.24
N PRO A 104 15.73 6.28 7.35
CA PRO A 104 14.37 5.76 7.31
C PRO A 104 13.43 6.61 6.44
N GLU A 105 13.54 7.93 6.52
CA GLU A 105 12.74 8.90 5.77
C GLU A 105 12.95 8.73 4.26
N ALA A 106 14.21 8.69 3.82
CA ALA A 106 14.56 8.44 2.43
C ALA A 106 14.15 7.03 1.97
N THR A 107 14.22 6.04 2.87
CA THR A 107 13.79 4.67 2.59
C THR A 107 12.29 4.60 2.33
N GLY A 108 11.48 5.20 3.22
CA GLY A 108 10.03 5.25 3.08
C GLY A 108 9.58 5.97 1.82
N PHE A 109 10.18 7.13 1.54
CA PHE A 109 9.91 7.89 0.32
C PHE A 109 10.21 7.09 -0.94
N HIS A 110 11.44 6.56 -1.05
CA HIS A 110 11.85 5.80 -2.21
C HIS A 110 10.96 4.56 -2.46
N LEU A 111 10.64 3.82 -1.40
CA LEU A 111 9.80 2.65 -1.51
C LEU A 111 8.41 3.02 -2.04
N MET A 112 7.78 4.04 -1.47
CA MET A 112 6.43 4.46 -1.87
C MET A 112 6.38 5.00 -3.30
N GLU A 113 7.31 5.89 -3.67
CA GLU A 113 7.42 6.45 -5.02
C GLU A 113 7.65 5.36 -6.08
N CYS A 114 8.60 4.44 -5.81
CA CYS A 114 8.92 3.36 -6.72
C CYS A 114 7.72 2.41 -6.90
N LEU A 115 7.05 2.02 -5.81
CA LEU A 115 5.88 1.14 -5.89
C LEU A 115 4.71 1.79 -6.63
N SER A 116 4.45 3.09 -6.42
CA SER A 116 3.42 3.82 -7.17
C SER A 116 3.72 3.90 -8.67
N THR A 117 4.99 3.87 -9.06
CA THR A 117 5.41 3.86 -10.47
C THR A 117 5.34 2.47 -11.09
N GLU A 118 5.83 1.45 -10.38
CA GLU A 118 6.02 0.10 -10.92
C GLU A 118 4.82 -0.83 -10.73
N ALA A 119 3.98 -0.57 -9.71
CA ALA A 119 2.80 -1.34 -9.34
C ALA A 119 1.61 -0.41 -9.00
N PRO A 120 1.14 0.41 -9.97
CA PRO A 120 0.02 1.33 -9.78
C PRO A 120 -1.30 0.61 -9.46
#